data_AF-A0A2E7M5N3-F1
#
_entry.id   AF-A0A2E7M5N3-F1
#
_cell.length_a   1.000
_cell.length_b   1.000
_cell.length_c   1.000
_cell.angle_alpha   90.00
_cell.angle_beta   90.00
_cell.angle_gamma   90.00
#
_symmetry.space_group_name_H-M   'P 1'
#
loop_
_entity.id
_entity.type
_entity.pdbx_description
1 polymer ?
#
loop_
_entity_poly.entity_id
_entity_poly.type
_entity_poly.pdbx_seq_one_letter_code
_entity_poly.pdbx_strand_id
1 'polypeptide(L)'
;MLTSSSLRDRQAAVGYAIYGVVYFSGAVLRLTDARKVDVGGGVPWWAFYVVGALLVVSLPPLIWTGRRWLCRLLALGVGGKALALSWRLGRQVSDAGGPDLYNAFFLVVAATAAVLLVRAGFPPSASAEQGPSGEDGNDPADGTNGFEDSGNASESNDIA
;
A
#
# COMPACT_ATOMS: atom_id res chain seq x y z
N MET A 1 -12.81 2.90 16.93
CA MET A 1 -11.44 2.37 16.77
C MET A 1 -11.11 2.31 15.29
N LEU A 2 -10.13 3.10 14.82
CA LEU A 2 -9.62 3.01 13.45
C LEU A 2 -8.54 1.92 13.43
N THR A 3 -8.80 0.82 12.72
CA THR A 3 -7.81 -0.25 12.50
C THR A 3 -6.59 0.32 11.79
N SER A 4 -5.38 -0.17 12.14
CA SER A 4 -4.09 0.33 11.61
C SER A 4 -3.98 0.26 10.08
N SER A 5 -4.77 -0.61 9.43
CA SER A 5 -4.95 -0.65 7.98
C SER A 5 -5.62 0.61 7.43
N SER A 6 -6.70 1.08 8.06
CA SER A 6 -7.47 2.24 7.60
C SER A 6 -6.67 3.55 7.63
N LEU A 7 -5.73 3.69 8.57
CA LEU A 7 -4.85 4.86 8.66
C LEU A 7 -3.81 4.88 7.53
N ARG A 8 -3.25 3.72 7.15
CA ARG A 8 -2.32 3.61 6.02
C ARG A 8 -3.01 3.90 4.70
N ASP A 9 -4.22 3.37 4.50
CA ASP A 9 -4.99 3.62 3.28
C ASP A 9 -5.39 5.09 3.15
N ARG A 10 -5.75 5.74 4.28
CA ARG A 10 -5.99 7.19 4.35
C ARG A 10 -4.74 8.00 3.98
N GLN A 11 -3.58 7.66 4.54
CA GLN A 11 -2.32 8.34 4.22
C GLN A 11 -1.95 8.19 2.75
N ALA A 12 -2.13 6.99 2.17
CA ALA A 12 -1.88 6.76 0.75
C ALA A 12 -2.85 7.53 -0.15
N ALA A 13 -4.14 7.58 0.20
CA ALA A 13 -5.14 8.35 -0.53
C ALA A 13 -4.82 9.86 -0.50
N VAL A 14 -4.47 10.41 0.66
CA VAL A 14 -4.09 11.83 0.81
C VAL A 14 -2.80 12.12 0.04
N GLY A 15 -1.78 11.27 0.16
CA GLY A 15 -0.53 11.43 -0.58
C GLY A 15 -0.74 11.40 -2.09
N TYR A 16 -1.61 10.50 -2.57
CA TYR A 16 -1.97 10.44 -3.98
C TYR A 16 -2.78 11.65 -4.44
N ALA A 17 -3.71 12.14 -3.61
CA ALA A 17 -4.49 13.34 -3.91
C ALA A 17 -3.58 14.58 -4.05
N ILE A 18 -2.63 14.77 -3.12
CA ILE A 18 -1.65 15.85 -3.19
C ILE A 18 -0.81 15.73 -4.46
N TYR A 19 -0.27 14.54 -4.74
CA TYR A 19 0.47 14.28 -5.98
C TYR A 19 -0.37 14.60 -7.23
N GLY A 20 -1.62 14.15 -7.27
CA GLY A 20 -2.54 14.40 -8.36
C GLY A 20 -2.81 15.88 -8.59
N VAL A 21 -3.07 16.64 -7.51
CA VAL A 21 -3.29 18.09 -7.56
C VAL A 21 -2.05 18.83 -8.05
N VAL A 22 -0.86 18.50 -7.52
CA VAL A 22 0.40 19.12 -7.95
C VAL A 22 0.67 18.80 -9.42
N TYR A 23 0.45 17.56 -9.84
CA TYR A 23 0.63 17.13 -11.22
C TYR A 23 -0.31 17.85 -12.18
N PHE A 24 -1.59 17.92 -11.83
CA PHE A 24 -2.60 18.61 -12.62
C PHE A 24 -2.33 20.10 -12.71
N SER A 25 -2.01 20.74 -11.58
CA SER A 25 -1.65 22.17 -11.54
C SER A 25 -0.45 22.46 -12.43
N GLY A 26 0.57 21.59 -12.41
CA GLY A 26 1.70 21.66 -13.32
C GLY A 26 1.34 21.62 -14.80
N ALA A 27 0.41 20.73 -15.16
CA ALA A 27 -0.08 20.63 -16.53
C ALA A 27 -0.81 21.92 -16.95
N VAL A 28 -1.64 22.47 -16.06
CA VAL A 28 -2.39 23.72 -16.30
C VAL A 28 -1.44 24.91 -16.40
N LEU A 29 -0.45 25.04 -15.52
CA LEU A 29 0.53 26.13 -15.54
C LEU A 29 1.45 26.11 -16.77
N ARG A 30 1.73 24.91 -17.31
CA ARG A 30 2.51 24.73 -18.55
C ARG A 30 1.64 24.64 -19.81
N LEU A 31 0.35 25.00 -19.71
CA LEU A 31 -0.54 25.13 -20.86
C LEU A 31 -0.17 26.40 -21.63
N THR A 32 0.50 26.23 -22.75
CA THR A 32 0.78 27.30 -23.71
C THR A 32 -0.21 27.24 -24.87
N ASP A 33 -0.44 28.36 -25.56
CA ASP A 33 -1.35 28.39 -26.72
C ASP A 33 -0.94 27.40 -27.81
N ALA A 34 0.37 27.18 -28.00
CA ALA A 34 0.91 26.18 -28.92
C ALA A 34 0.55 24.72 -28.54
N ARG A 35 0.09 24.45 -27.32
CA ARG A 35 -0.33 23.11 -26.85
C ARG A 35 -1.84 22.92 -26.83
N LYS A 36 -2.62 23.96 -27.13
CA LYS A 36 -4.09 23.91 -27.27
C LYS A 36 -4.45 23.41 -28.67
N VAL A 37 -3.98 22.20 -29.00
CA VAL A 37 -4.21 21.57 -30.30
C VAL A 37 -5.16 20.41 -30.08
N ASP A 38 -6.25 20.39 -30.83
CA ASP A 38 -7.18 19.28 -30.82
C ASP A 38 -6.50 18.04 -31.39
N VAL A 39 -6.61 16.94 -30.66
CA VAL A 39 -5.87 15.71 -30.98
C VAL A 39 -6.70 14.89 -31.96
N GLY A 40 -6.11 14.53 -33.10
CA GLY A 40 -6.71 13.57 -34.04
C GLY A 40 -8.02 14.03 -34.70
N GLY A 41 -8.27 15.35 -34.80
CA GLY A 41 -9.40 15.90 -35.56
C GLY A 41 -10.78 15.84 -34.88
N GLY A 42 -10.85 15.49 -33.59
CA GLY A 42 -12.14 15.44 -32.89
C GLY A 42 -12.10 15.39 -31.36
N VAL A 43 -10.93 15.18 -30.74
CA VAL A 43 -10.80 15.23 -29.27
C VAL A 43 -10.35 16.63 -28.88
N PRO A 44 -11.19 17.41 -28.17
CA PRO A 44 -10.79 18.75 -27.78
C PRO A 44 -9.61 18.70 -26.82
N TRP A 45 -8.66 19.63 -26.97
CA TRP A 45 -7.45 19.70 -26.14
C TRP A 45 -7.75 19.72 -24.63
N TRP A 46 -8.89 20.28 -24.23
CA TRP A 46 -9.33 20.36 -22.84
C TRP A 46 -9.83 19.01 -22.27
N ALA A 47 -10.17 18.03 -23.12
CA ALA A 47 -10.68 16.73 -22.68
C ALA A 47 -9.66 16.01 -21.78
N PHE A 48 -8.37 16.11 -22.09
CA PHE A 48 -7.29 15.55 -21.27
C PHE A 48 -7.24 16.18 -19.88
N TYR A 49 -7.55 17.47 -19.77
CA TYR A 49 -7.61 18.17 -18.49
C TYR A 49 -8.84 17.75 -17.67
N VAL A 50 -9.99 17.60 -18.32
CA VAL A 50 -11.20 17.11 -17.64
C VAL A 50 -11.02 15.67 -17.15
N VAL A 51 -10.46 14.78 -17.97
CA VAL A 51 -10.14 13.41 -17.57
C VAL A 51 -9.11 13.40 -16.44
N GLY A 52 -8.08 14.25 -16.52
CA GLY A 52 -7.09 14.42 -15.46
C GLY A 52 -7.72 14.85 -14.14
N ALA A 53 -8.57 15.87 -14.16
CA ALA A 53 -9.30 16.34 -12.97
C ALA A 53 -10.21 15.25 -12.39
N LEU A 54 -10.93 14.53 -13.24
CA LEU A 54 -11.76 13.39 -12.85
C LEU A 54 -10.93 12.31 -12.15
N LEU A 55 -9.75 11.96 -12.66
CA LEU A 55 -8.86 10.99 -12.04
C LEU A 55 -8.35 11.47 -10.67
N VAL A 56 -7.96 12.74 -10.55
CA VAL A 56 -7.50 13.32 -9.27
C VAL A 56 -8.59 13.28 -8.20
N VAL A 57 -9.86 13.49 -8.57
CA VAL A 57 -10.98 13.47 -7.63
C VAL A 57 -11.50 12.06 -7.35
N SER A 58 -11.53 11.17 -8.35
CA SER A 58 -12.15 9.84 -8.23
C SER A 58 -11.22 8.76 -7.67
N LEU A 59 -9.90 8.87 -7.86
CA LEU A 59 -8.95 7.88 -7.37
C LEU A 59 -8.74 7.87 -5.85
N PRO A 60 -8.67 9.01 -5.13
CA PRO A 60 -8.49 8.99 -3.67
C PRO A 60 -9.62 8.27 -2.92
N PRO A 61 -10.92 8.47 -3.24
CA PRO A 61 -12.00 7.66 -2.68
C PRO A 61 -11.85 6.17 -3.00
N LEU A 62 -11.38 5.83 -4.20
CA LEU A 62 -11.16 4.44 -4.61
C LEU A 62 -10.01 3.78 -3.83
N ILE A 63 -8.93 4.51 -3.55
CA ILE A 63 -7.84 4.04 -2.68
C ILE A 63 -8.37 3.79 -1.26
N TRP A 64 -9.31 4.63 -0.81
CA TRP A 64 -9.97 4.50 0.49
C TRP A 64 -10.75 3.19 0.65
N THR A 65 -11.23 2.60 -0.45
CA THR A 65 -11.91 1.30 -0.44
C THR A 65 -10.97 0.10 -0.24
N GLY A 66 -9.65 0.34 -0.12
CA GLY A 66 -8.67 -0.70 0.22
C GLY A 66 -8.35 -1.67 -0.93
N ARG A 67 -8.65 -1.30 -2.19
CA ARG A 67 -8.35 -2.13 -3.37
C ARG A 67 -6.84 -2.19 -3.65
N ARG A 68 -6.17 -3.18 -3.05
CA ARG A 68 -4.70 -3.37 -3.11
C ARG A 68 -4.11 -3.40 -4.53
N TRP A 69 -4.81 -4.01 -5.49
CA TRP A 69 -4.33 -4.07 -6.89
C TRP A 69 -4.28 -2.68 -7.54
N LEU A 70 -5.24 -1.80 -7.23
CA LEU A 70 -5.24 -0.42 -7.72
C LEU A 70 -4.03 0.35 -7.16
N CYS A 71 -3.73 0.20 -5.87
CA CYS A 71 -2.55 0.81 -5.26
C CYS A 71 -1.25 0.36 -5.93
N ARG A 72 -1.14 -0.90 -6.36
CA ARG A 72 0.02 -1.43 -7.09
C ARG A 72 0.16 -0.83 -8.48
N LEU A 73 -0.95 -0.74 -9.24
CA LEU A 73 -0.94 -0.11 -10.56
C LEU A 73 -0.56 1.38 -10.46
N LEU A 74 -1.14 2.09 -9.49
CA LEU A 74 -0.80 3.49 -9.25
C LEU A 74 0.65 3.64 -8.80
N ALA A 75 1.16 2.76 -7.94
CA ALA A 75 2.56 2.77 -7.52
C ALA A 75 3.51 2.59 -8.70
N LEU A 76 3.20 1.67 -9.63
CA LEU A 76 3.98 1.49 -10.86
C LEU A 76 3.95 2.72 -11.75
N GLY A 77 2.77 3.33 -11.95
CA GLY A 77 2.64 4.53 -12.77
C GLY A 77 3.38 5.74 -12.18
N VAL A 78 3.18 6.01 -10.88
CA VAL A 78 3.83 7.12 -10.17
C VAL A 78 5.34 6.87 -10.06
N GLY A 79 5.74 5.65 -9.72
CA GLY A 79 7.15 5.25 -9.63
C GLY A 79 7.89 5.36 -10.96
N GLY A 80 7.28 4.92 -12.06
CA GLY A 80 7.86 5.08 -13.40
C GLY A 80 8.05 6.54 -13.77
N LYS A 81 7.10 7.40 -13.41
CA LYS A 81 7.21 8.85 -13.64
C LYS A 81 8.30 9.50 -12.79
N ALA A 82 8.43 9.11 -11.51
CA ALA A 82 9.50 9.56 -10.65
C ALA A 82 10.87 9.15 -11.23
N LEU A 83 11.00 7.92 -11.73
CA LEU A 83 12.24 7.43 -12.35
C LEU A 83 12.60 8.21 -13.63
N ALA A 84 11.61 8.48 -14.48
CA ALA A 84 11.79 9.31 -15.68
C ALA A 84 12.23 10.75 -15.33
N LEU A 85 11.70 11.31 -14.26
CA LEU A 85 12.10 12.63 -13.78
C LEU A 85 13.49 12.62 -13.16
N SER A 86 13.84 11.62 -12.35
CA SER A 86 15.20 11.45 -11.83
C SER A 86 16.23 11.39 -12.95
N TRP A 87 15.94 10.65 -14.01
CA TRP A 87 16.80 10.59 -15.19
C TRP A 87 16.94 11.98 -15.84
N ARG A 88 15.81 12.66 -16.09
CA ARG A 88 15.83 14.01 -16.67
C ARG A 88 16.60 15.01 -15.81
N LEU A 89 16.42 14.98 -14.50
CA LEU A 89 17.11 15.84 -13.56
C LEU A 89 18.61 15.55 -13.57
N GLY A 90 19.00 14.28 -13.55
CA GLY A 90 20.41 13.86 -13.65
C GLY A 90 21.07 14.33 -14.93
N ARG A 91 20.36 14.29 -16.06
CA ARG A 91 20.83 14.82 -17.33
C ARG A 91 20.92 16.36 -17.36
N GLN A 92 19.97 17.06 -16.75
CA GLN A 92 20.03 18.53 -16.63
C GLN A 92 21.23 18.98 -15.79
N VAL A 93 21.50 18.28 -14.69
CA VAL A 93 22.66 18.54 -13.84
C VAL A 93 23.98 18.29 -14.59
N SER A 94 24.04 17.27 -15.45
CA SER A 94 25.24 17.03 -16.29
C SER A 94 25.44 18.09 -17.37
N ASP A 95 24.34 18.62 -17.93
CA ASP A 95 24.37 19.56 -19.05
C ASP A 95 24.58 21.03 -18.60
N ALA A 96 24.95 21.27 -17.34
CA ALA A 96 25.17 22.59 -16.71
C ALA A 96 23.96 23.55 -16.73
N GLY A 97 22.80 23.10 -17.20
CA GLY A 97 21.53 23.79 -17.04
C GLY A 97 21.04 23.56 -15.62
N GLY A 98 21.25 24.55 -14.74
CA GLY A 98 20.92 24.47 -13.32
C GLY A 98 19.55 23.81 -13.03
N PRO A 99 19.41 23.14 -11.87
CA PRO A 99 18.28 22.26 -11.61
C PRO A 99 16.95 23.00 -11.68
N ASP A 100 16.02 22.52 -12.50
CA ASP A 100 14.63 23.01 -12.53
C ASP A 100 13.98 22.66 -11.19
N LEU A 101 13.92 23.63 -10.28
CA LEU A 101 13.39 23.48 -8.92
C LEU A 101 11.97 22.90 -8.91
N TYR A 102 11.18 23.19 -9.95
CA TYR A 102 9.85 22.62 -10.10
C TYR A 102 9.90 21.11 -10.33
N ASN A 103 10.82 20.62 -11.18
CA ASN A 103 10.98 19.18 -11.42
C ASN A 103 11.55 18.47 -10.19
N ALA A 104 12.47 19.11 -9.45
CA ALA A 104 13.02 18.57 -8.20
C ALA A 104 11.95 18.44 -7.11
N PHE A 105 11.14 19.48 -6.90
CA PHE A 105 9.99 19.43 -5.98
C PHE A 105 8.99 18.35 -6.39
N PHE A 106 8.66 18.29 -7.68
CA PHE A 106 7.72 17.30 -8.20
C PHE A 106 8.25 15.87 -8.01
N LEU A 107 9.55 15.65 -8.18
CA LEU A 107 10.19 14.36 -7.92
C LEU A 107 9.99 13.91 -6.48
N VAL A 108 10.22 14.80 -5.50
CA VAL A 108 10.03 14.51 -4.08
C VAL A 108 8.58 14.10 -3.81
N VAL A 109 7.61 14.89 -4.29
CA VAL A 109 6.19 14.59 -4.13
C VAL A 109 5.81 13.24 -4.75
N ALA A 110 6.29 12.96 -5.97
CA ALA A 110 6.05 11.70 -6.67
C ALA A 110 6.67 10.50 -5.94
N ALA A 111 7.91 10.64 -5.45
CA ALA A 111 8.59 9.60 -4.69
C ALA A 111 7.87 9.30 -3.37
N THR A 112 7.47 10.33 -2.62
CA THR A 112 6.72 10.16 -1.37
C THR A 112 5.38 9.46 -1.63
N ALA A 113 4.62 9.89 -2.65
CA ALA A 113 3.36 9.24 -3.01
C ALA A 113 3.55 7.78 -3.43
N ALA A 114 4.60 7.46 -4.19
CA ALA A 114 4.92 6.10 -4.58
C ALA A 114 5.23 5.21 -3.36
N VAL A 115 6.04 5.69 -2.41
CA VAL A 115 6.37 4.96 -1.18
C VAL A 115 5.10 4.69 -0.35
N LEU A 116 4.22 5.67 -0.20
CA LEU A 116 2.96 5.50 0.52
C LEU A 116 2.03 4.49 -0.16
N LEU A 117 1.94 4.49 -1.49
CA LEU A 117 1.17 3.52 -2.26
C LEU A 117 1.73 2.10 -2.18
N VAL A 118 3.05 1.94 -2.23
CA VAL A 118 3.72 0.63 -2.04
C VAL A 118 3.41 0.09 -0.65
N ARG A 119 3.53 0.93 0.38
CA ARG A 119 3.25 0.55 1.78
C ARG A 119 1.78 0.17 2.01
N ALA A 120 0.85 0.77 1.28
CA ALA A 120 -0.56 0.38 1.30
C ALA A 120 -0.85 -0.89 0.47
N GLY A 121 -0.15 -1.08 -0.65
CA GLY A 121 -0.31 -2.24 -1.54
C GLY A 121 0.33 -3.55 -1.03
N PHE A 122 1.33 -3.45 -0.14
CA PHE A 122 2.06 -4.56 0.48
C PHE A 122 2.08 -4.39 2.01
N PRO A 123 0.97 -4.68 2.71
CA PRO A 123 0.99 -4.67 4.16
C PRO A 123 1.96 -5.76 4.67
N PRO A 124 2.73 -5.49 5.74
CA PRO A 124 3.55 -6.52 6.36
C PRO A 124 2.65 -7.70 6.76
N SER A 125 2.99 -8.89 6.27
CA SER A 125 2.32 -10.14 6.62
C SER A 125 2.43 -10.31 8.13
N ALA A 126 1.29 -10.39 8.81
CA ALA A 126 1.20 -10.62 10.26
C ALA A 126 1.59 -12.08 10.65
N SER A 127 2.53 -12.68 9.93
CA SER A 127 2.84 -14.12 9.98
C SER A 127 4.23 -14.42 10.56
N ALA A 128 4.85 -13.49 11.29
CA ALA A 128 6.15 -13.71 11.95
C ALA A 128 6.05 -13.87 13.49
N GLU A 129 4.85 -13.79 14.08
CA GLU A 129 4.62 -13.95 15.54
C GLU A 129 3.75 -15.17 15.90
N GLN A 130 3.63 -16.16 15.02
CA GLN A 130 3.32 -17.52 15.45
C GLN A 130 4.64 -18.30 15.52
N GLY A 131 5.43 -17.98 16.54
CA GLY A 131 6.44 -18.93 17.03
C GLY A 131 5.73 -20.21 17.48
N PRO A 132 6.33 -21.39 17.29
CA PRO A 132 5.70 -22.66 17.59
C PRO A 132 5.30 -22.72 19.07
N SER A 133 4.00 -22.93 19.30
CA SER A 133 3.46 -23.42 20.56
C SER A 133 4.06 -24.79 20.85
N GLY A 134 5.18 -24.82 21.57
CA GLY A 134 5.82 -26.00 22.12
C GLY A 134 5.81 -25.92 23.64
N GLU A 135 4.60 -25.86 24.20
CA GLU A 135 4.34 -26.00 25.63
C GLU A 135 4.27 -27.50 25.94
N ASP A 136 5.42 -28.19 25.87
CA ASP A 136 5.57 -29.55 26.40
C ASP A 136 6.20 -29.46 27.80
N GLY A 137 5.46 -28.81 28.70
CA GLY A 137 5.67 -28.91 30.14
C GLY A 137 4.89 -30.10 30.69
N ASN A 138 5.34 -31.32 30.41
CA ASN A 138 4.86 -32.52 31.09
C ASN A 138 6.02 -33.08 31.91
N ASP A 139 6.17 -32.57 33.13
CA ASP A 139 6.99 -33.16 34.18
C ASP A 139 6.26 -34.39 34.75
N PRO A 140 6.75 -35.62 34.61
CA PRO A 140 6.31 -36.76 35.40
C PRO A 140 7.36 -37.01 36.47
N ALA A 141 7.35 -36.20 37.52
CA ALA A 141 8.16 -36.43 38.71
C ALA A 141 7.32 -36.17 39.95
N ASP A 142 6.36 -37.06 40.23
CA ASP A 142 6.02 -37.36 41.61
C ASP A 142 5.69 -38.84 41.75
N GLY A 143 6.70 -39.58 42.21
CA GLY A 143 6.52 -40.91 42.74
C GLY A 143 6.37 -40.80 44.26
N THR A 144 5.20 -41.18 44.77
CA THR A 144 5.08 -41.62 46.15
C THR A 144 4.27 -42.92 46.23
N ASN A 145 4.83 -43.84 47.02
CA ASN A 145 4.48 -45.24 47.16
C ASN A 145 3.38 -45.46 48.20
N GLY A 146 2.58 -46.51 48.01
CA GLY A 146 1.74 -47.16 49.04
C GLY A 146 0.76 -48.10 48.33
N PHE A 147 1.07 -49.37 48.10
CA PHE A 147 1.08 -50.50 49.05
C PHE A 147 -0.18 -50.54 49.93
N GLU A 148 -1.13 -51.38 49.51
CA GLU A 148 -2.07 -52.27 50.25
C GLU A 148 -3.05 -52.78 49.16
N ASP A 149 -2.99 -54.05 48.70
CA ASP A 149 -3.51 -55.27 49.35
C ASP A 149 -4.97 -55.08 49.82
N SER A 150 -5.98 -55.90 49.56
CA SER A 150 -6.10 -57.33 49.23
C SER A 150 -7.49 -57.54 48.59
N GLY A 151 -7.70 -58.64 47.86
CA GLY A 151 -8.91 -58.89 47.07
C GLY A 151 -10.18 -59.29 47.84
N ASN A 152 -11.31 -59.33 47.12
CA ASN A 152 -12.44 -60.27 47.27
C ASN A 152 -13.43 -60.00 46.11
N ALA A 153 -13.62 -60.90 45.15
CA ALA A 153 -14.57 -62.02 45.12
C ALA A 153 -15.97 -61.66 44.59
N SER A 154 -16.35 -62.38 43.53
CA SER A 154 -17.66 -62.92 43.15
C SER A 154 -18.97 -62.24 43.56
N GLU A 155 -19.79 -61.92 42.55
CA GLU A 155 -21.23 -62.25 42.39
C GLU A 155 -21.65 -61.70 41.01
N SER A 156 -21.99 -62.47 39.96
CA SER A 156 -23.13 -63.40 39.77
C SER A 156 -24.47 -62.83 40.24
N ASN A 157 -25.28 -62.29 39.32
CA ASN A 157 -26.61 -62.84 38.99
C ASN A 157 -27.46 -61.91 38.10
N ASP A 158 -28.03 -62.56 37.07
CA ASP A 158 -29.41 -62.49 36.56
C ASP A 158 -29.99 -61.12 36.16
N ILE A 159 -30.26 -60.85 34.87
CA ILE A 159 -31.31 -61.44 34.00
C ILE A 159 -32.66 -61.58 34.72
N ALA A 160 -33.50 -60.56 34.53
CA ALA A 160 -34.95 -60.68 34.45
C ALA A 160 -35.45 -59.69 33.38
#